data_AF-A0A4V0ZKC8-F1
#
_entry.id   AF-A0A4V0ZKC8-F1
#
_cell.length_a   1.000
_cell.length_b   1.000
_cell.length_c   1.000
_cell.angle_alpha   90.00
_cell.angle_beta   90.00
_cell.angle_gamma   90.00
#
_symmetry.space_group_name_H-M   'P 1'
#
loop_
_entity.id
_entity.type
_entity.pdbx_description
1 polymer ?
#
loop_
_entity_poly.entity_id
_entity_poly.type
_entity_poly.pdbx_seq_one_letter_code
_entity_poly.pdbx_strand_id
1 'polypeptide(L)'
;MLAIGGVIVLFITLVVLGGYFLYRSLPSDGAAAVPENAGTSADQQADDVRTGTLYIRVIGDASDVVVRVPGGDVLADTTLRTDEYVSFDESQTLNVTIGSPGEVEVYVHGDRQDVSGENPGYSFTVEP
;
A
#
# COMPACT_ATOMS: atom_id res chain seq x y z
N MET A 1 19.85 -26.62 -37.45
CA MET A 1 20.80 -25.92 -36.54
C MET A 1 20.48 -24.44 -36.33
N LEU A 2 19.91 -23.72 -37.30
CA LEU A 2 19.59 -22.28 -37.16
C LEU A 2 18.55 -21.94 -36.07
N ALA A 3 17.51 -22.77 -35.90
CA ALA A 3 16.47 -22.53 -34.89
C ALA A 3 16.99 -22.63 -33.44
N ILE A 4 17.92 -23.57 -33.19
CA ILE A 4 18.53 -23.77 -31.88
C ILE A 4 19.42 -22.57 -31.52
N GLY A 5 20.17 -22.03 -32.49
CA GLY A 5 20.97 -20.83 -32.28
C GLY A 5 20.13 -19.61 -31.86
N GLY A 6 18.97 -19.41 -32.48
CA GLY A 6 18.04 -18.33 -32.11
C GLY A 6 17.52 -18.46 -30.67
N VAL A 7 17.16 -19.67 -30.24
CA VAL A 7 16.67 -19.93 -28.89
C VAL A 7 17.76 -19.68 -27.84
N ILE A 8 19.01 -20.07 -28.14
CA ILE A 8 20.14 -19.83 -27.23
C ILE A 8 20.39 -18.33 -27.06
N VAL A 9 20.36 -17.57 -28.16
CA VAL A 9 20.56 -16.11 -28.10
C VAL A 9 19.45 -15.44 -27.28
N LEU A 10 18.18 -15.81 -27.53
CA LEU A 10 17.05 -15.29 -26.77
C LEU A 10 17.18 -15.61 -25.27
N PHE A 11 17.55 -16.84 -24.94
CA PHE A 11 17.73 -17.26 -23.55
C PHE A 11 18.82 -16.45 -22.85
N ILE A 12 19.99 -16.26 -23.49
CA ILE A 12 21.09 -15.46 -22.94
C ILE A 12 20.62 -14.01 -22.70
N THR A 13 19.88 -13.41 -23.63
CA THR A 13 19.38 -12.05 -23.46
C THR A 13 18.43 -11.92 -22.26
N LEU A 14 17.56 -12.91 -22.04
CA LEU A 14 16.65 -12.92 -20.88
C LEU A 14 17.39 -13.06 -19.57
N VAL A 15 18.42 -13.92 -19.51
CA VAL A 15 19.26 -14.09 -18.31
C VAL A 15 20.02 -12.80 -17.98
N VAL A 16 20.59 -12.14 -18.99
CA VAL A 16 21.32 -10.87 -18.80
C VAL A 16 20.37 -9.76 -18.32
N LEU A 17 19.19 -9.61 -18.93
CA LEU A 17 18.20 -8.63 -18.49
C LEU A 17 17.72 -8.93 -17.06
N GLY A 18 17.36 -10.18 -16.77
CA GLY A 18 16.92 -10.59 -15.44
C GLY A 18 17.98 -10.32 -14.37
N GLY A 19 19.24 -10.65 -14.64
CA GLY A 19 20.36 -10.35 -13.74
C GLY A 19 20.59 -8.86 -13.55
N TYR A 20 20.46 -8.06 -14.62
CA TYR A 20 20.61 -6.60 -14.55
C TYR A 20 19.51 -5.94 -13.71
N PHE A 21 18.24 -6.33 -13.90
CA PHE A 21 17.12 -5.82 -13.10
C PHE A 21 17.27 -6.24 -11.63
N LEU A 22 17.63 -7.50 -11.36
CA LEU A 22 17.85 -7.98 -10.00
C LEU A 22 18.98 -7.20 -9.31
N TYR A 23 20.13 -7.03 -9.98
CA TYR A 23 21.25 -6.26 -9.46
C TYR A 23 20.87 -4.80 -9.18
N ARG A 24 20.06 -4.18 -10.04
CA ARG A 24 19.62 -2.80 -9.87
C ARG A 24 18.49 -2.64 -8.84
N SER A 25 17.72 -3.70 -8.57
CA SER A 25 16.70 -3.71 -7.52
C SER A 25 17.27 -3.91 -6.12
N LEU A 26 18.52 -4.40 -6.01
CA LEU A 26 19.18 -4.47 -4.72
C LEU A 26 19.41 -3.03 -4.23
N PRO A 27 18.95 -2.70 -3.01
CA PRO A 27 19.26 -1.43 -2.36
C PRO A 27 20.78 -1.26 -2.38
N SER A 28 21.28 -0.22 -3.02
CA SER A 28 22.71 0.06 -2.99
C SER A 28 23.05 0.51 -1.56
N ASP A 29 23.78 -0.31 -0.81
CA ASP A 29 24.44 0.10 0.44
C ASP A 29 25.45 1.19 0.11
N GLY A 30 24.97 2.43 0.11
CA GLY A 30 25.66 3.60 -0.40
C GLY A 30 25.21 4.88 0.30
N ALA A 31 25.46 4.92 1.61
CA ALA A 31 25.52 6.09 2.51
C ALA A 31 24.22 6.81 2.91
N ALA A 32 23.75 6.51 4.13
CA ALA A 32 23.46 7.51 5.15
C ALA A 32 23.56 6.88 6.57
N ALA A 33 24.56 7.37 7.33
CA ALA A 33 24.77 7.36 8.77
C ALA A 33 24.10 6.28 9.67
N VAL A 34 24.97 5.54 10.36
CA VAL A 34 24.71 4.95 11.69
C VAL A 34 24.05 5.99 12.62
N PRO A 35 22.99 5.62 13.36
CA PRO A 35 22.89 6.03 14.75
C PRO A 35 23.12 4.80 15.62
N GLU A 36 24.23 4.80 16.34
CA GLU A 36 24.33 4.11 17.62
C GLU A 36 23.30 4.78 18.52
N ASN A 37 22.11 4.19 18.60
CA ASN A 37 21.25 4.40 19.75
C ASN A 37 20.54 3.09 20.08
N ALA A 38 21.24 2.28 20.88
CA ALA A 38 20.60 1.32 21.75
C ALA A 38 19.68 2.10 22.70
N GLY A 39 18.38 2.04 22.48
CA GLY A 39 17.41 2.70 23.35
C GLY A 39 16.01 2.64 22.76
N THR A 40 15.23 1.67 23.25
CA THR A 40 13.77 1.65 23.35
C THR A 40 13.05 2.88 22.78
N SER A 41 12.41 2.70 21.62
CA SER A 41 11.07 3.22 21.31
C SER A 41 10.60 2.56 20.02
N ALA A 42 9.59 1.70 20.15
CA ALA A 42 8.80 1.21 19.03
C ALA A 42 7.91 2.35 18.56
N ASP A 43 8.43 3.27 17.75
CA ASP A 43 7.67 4.33 17.08
C ASP A 43 8.56 4.94 16.00
N GLN A 44 8.51 4.38 14.79
CA GLN A 44 8.80 5.01 13.49
C GLN A 44 8.90 3.91 12.44
N GLN A 45 7.79 3.19 12.24
CA GLN A 45 7.49 2.60 10.95
C GLN A 45 6.49 3.50 10.21
N ALA A 46 6.74 4.82 10.28
CA ALA A 46 6.33 5.73 9.22
C ALA A 46 7.41 5.61 8.13
N ASP A 47 7.55 4.40 7.61
CA ASP A 47 8.22 4.19 6.33
C ASP A 47 7.39 4.99 5.31
N ASP A 48 8.08 5.60 4.37
CA ASP A 48 7.65 6.60 3.38
C ASP A 48 6.57 6.06 2.40
N VAL A 49 5.50 5.46 2.92
CA VAL A 49 4.27 5.19 2.20
C VAL A 49 3.76 6.57 1.84
N ARG A 50 3.67 6.85 0.54
CA ARG A 50 2.88 7.98 0.02
C ARG A 50 1.43 7.70 0.38
N THR A 51 1.09 7.90 1.65
CA THR A 51 -0.26 7.87 2.17
C THR A 51 -0.92 9.06 1.49
N GLY A 52 -1.68 8.80 0.43
CA GLY A 52 -2.48 9.84 -0.20
C GLY A 52 -3.48 10.43 0.79
N THR A 53 -4.43 11.23 0.31
CA THR A 53 -5.56 11.73 1.11
C THR A 53 -6.20 10.64 1.98
N LEU A 54 -6.31 9.42 1.47
CA LEU A 54 -6.84 8.27 2.19
C LEU A 54 -6.02 7.00 1.91
N TYR A 55 -5.64 6.28 2.97
CA TYR A 55 -5.03 4.96 2.90
C TYR A 55 -5.73 4.02 3.88
N ILE A 56 -6.11 2.83 3.41
CA ILE A 56 -6.79 1.82 4.21
C ILE A 56 -6.07 0.49 4.00
N ARG A 57 -5.65 -0.14 5.08
CA ARG A 57 -4.98 -1.45 5.08
C ARG A 57 -5.71 -2.41 6.01
N VAL A 58 -5.84 -3.67 5.60
CA VAL A 58 -6.38 -4.72 6.46
C VAL A 58 -5.27 -5.26 7.37
N ILE A 59 -5.55 -5.30 8.67
CA ILE A 59 -4.67 -5.88 9.70
C ILE A 59 -5.16 -7.24 10.22
N GLY A 60 -6.39 -7.61 9.90
CA GLY A 60 -6.98 -8.88 10.31
C GLY A 60 -7.39 -9.77 9.14
N ASP A 61 -8.57 -10.38 9.21
CA ASP A 61 -8.99 -11.43 8.26
C ASP A 61 -9.43 -10.84 6.91
N ALA A 62 -10.51 -10.05 6.91
CA ALA A 62 -11.04 -9.38 5.73
C ALA A 62 -11.99 -8.24 6.12
N SER A 63 -12.07 -7.22 5.29
CA SER A 63 -13.08 -6.16 5.41
C SER A 63 -13.56 -5.68 4.05
N ASP A 64 -14.87 -5.47 3.95
CA ASP A 64 -15.45 -4.72 2.84
C ASP A 64 -15.15 -3.23 3.02
N VAL A 65 -14.69 -2.59 1.95
CA VAL A 65 -14.37 -1.17 1.92
C VAL A 65 -15.04 -0.54 0.72
N VAL A 66 -15.85 0.49 1.00
CA VAL A 66 -16.51 1.29 -0.03
C VAL A 66 -16.04 2.74 0.08
N VAL A 67 -15.47 3.26 -0.99
CA VAL A 67 -15.01 4.65 -1.09
C VAL A 67 -15.73 5.30 -2.26
N ARG A 68 -16.37 6.44 -2.03
CA ARG A 68 -17.11 7.19 -3.05
C ARG A 68 -16.95 8.68 -2.88
N VAL A 69 -17.12 9.43 -3.97
CA VAL A 69 -17.27 10.88 -3.90
C VAL A 69 -18.73 11.20 -3.55
N PRO A 70 -19.02 12.05 -2.54
CA PRO A 70 -20.39 12.46 -2.23
C PRO A 70 -21.10 13.08 -3.44
N GLY A 71 -22.19 12.44 -3.89
CA GLY A 71 -22.93 12.87 -5.09
C GLY A 71 -22.23 12.56 -6.43
N GLY A 72 -21.11 11.83 -6.39
CA GLY A 72 -20.33 11.40 -7.55
C GLY A 72 -20.21 9.87 -7.65
N ASP A 73 -19.10 9.43 -8.24
CA ASP A 73 -18.85 8.02 -8.53
C ASP A 73 -18.33 7.23 -7.32
N VAL A 74 -18.51 5.92 -7.38
CA VAL A 74 -17.89 4.96 -6.46
C VAL A 74 -16.47 4.68 -6.96
N LEU A 75 -15.47 5.00 -6.15
CA LEU A 75 -14.05 4.83 -6.47
C LEU A 75 -13.57 3.41 -6.14
N ALA A 76 -14.09 2.84 -5.05
CA ALA A 76 -13.87 1.46 -4.69
C ALA A 76 -15.09 0.87 -4.00
N ASP A 77 -15.37 -0.38 -4.32
CA ASP A 77 -16.32 -1.27 -3.67
C ASP A 77 -15.71 -2.66 -3.75
N THR A 78 -14.92 -3.01 -2.75
CA THR A 78 -14.13 -4.24 -2.78
C THR A 78 -13.92 -4.82 -1.38
N THR A 79 -13.78 -6.14 -1.32
CA THR A 79 -13.39 -6.85 -0.11
C THR A 79 -11.88 -6.97 -0.08
N LEU A 80 -11.26 -6.33 0.90
CA LEU A 80 -9.83 -6.42 1.14
C LEU A 80 -9.53 -7.58 2.09
N ARG A 81 -8.43 -8.29 1.84
CA ARG A 81 -7.90 -9.37 2.69
C ARG A 81 -6.61 -8.96 3.39
N THR A 82 -6.11 -9.82 4.27
CA THR A 82 -4.84 -9.63 4.98
C THR A 82 -3.72 -9.16 4.05
N ASP A 83 -3.02 -8.09 4.45
CA ASP A 83 -1.97 -7.40 3.70
C ASP A 83 -2.39 -6.71 2.39
N GLU A 84 -3.68 -6.69 2.05
CA GLU A 84 -4.19 -5.83 0.98
C GLU A 84 -4.45 -4.41 1.49
N TYR A 85 -4.28 -3.45 0.59
CA TYR A 85 -4.48 -2.04 0.88
C TYR A 85 -5.06 -1.31 -0.33
N VAL A 86 -5.73 -0.20 -0.06
CA VAL A 86 -6.17 0.78 -1.04
C VAL A 86 -5.67 2.16 -0.63
N SER A 87 -5.25 2.94 -1.61
CA SER A 87 -4.80 4.32 -1.41
C SER A 87 -5.43 5.21 -2.45
N PHE A 88 -5.93 6.35 -2.02
CA PHE A 88 -6.53 7.37 -2.87
C PHE A 88 -5.82 8.71 -2.61
N ASP A 89 -5.42 9.36 -3.68
CA ASP A 89 -4.83 10.70 -3.69
C ASP A 89 -5.81 11.65 -4.40
N GLU A 90 -6.98 11.80 -3.79
CA GLU A 90 -8.09 12.58 -4.34
C GLU A 90 -8.09 13.99 -3.75
N SER A 91 -8.31 14.99 -4.61
CA SER A 91 -8.40 16.41 -4.23
C SER A 91 -9.83 16.86 -3.90
N GLN A 92 -10.73 15.89 -3.72
CA GLN A 92 -12.15 16.08 -3.45
C GLN A 92 -12.54 15.28 -2.21
N THR A 93 -13.63 15.70 -1.56
CA THR A 93 -14.18 15.03 -0.39
C THR A 93 -14.53 13.58 -0.71
N LEU A 94 -14.12 12.65 0.14
CA LEU A 94 -14.46 11.22 0.04
C LEU A 94 -15.40 10.81 1.16
N ASN A 95 -16.35 9.93 0.86
CA ASN A 95 -17.14 9.23 1.84
C ASN A 95 -16.71 7.76 1.86
N VAL A 96 -16.22 7.33 3.01
CA VAL A 96 -15.67 6.00 3.25
C VAL A 96 -16.66 5.24 4.10
N THR A 97 -16.94 3.98 3.74
CA THR A 97 -17.73 3.05 4.53
C THR A 97 -16.92 1.77 4.72
N ILE A 98 -16.82 1.33 5.98
CA ILE A 98 -16.02 0.18 6.37
C ILE A 98 -16.94 -0.90 6.93
N GLY A 99 -16.88 -2.08 6.34
CA GLY A 99 -17.64 -3.25 6.77
C GLY A 99 -17.21 -3.72 8.16
N SER A 100 -15.90 -3.94 8.36
CA SER A 100 -15.32 -4.46 9.61
C SER A 100 -14.23 -3.53 10.15
N PRO A 101 -14.58 -2.47 10.91
CA PRO A 101 -13.62 -1.48 11.40
C PRO A 101 -12.51 -2.04 12.29
N GLY A 102 -12.78 -3.12 13.05
CA GLY A 102 -11.78 -3.79 13.88
C GLY A 102 -10.69 -4.55 13.11
N GLU A 103 -10.90 -4.78 11.81
CA GLU A 103 -9.98 -5.57 10.97
C GLU A 103 -9.11 -4.68 10.07
N VAL A 104 -9.25 -3.34 10.16
CA VAL A 104 -8.57 -2.39 9.28
C VAL A 104 -7.88 -1.27 10.06
N GLU A 105 -6.81 -0.75 9.49
CA GLU A 105 -6.22 0.53 9.86
C GLU A 105 -6.46 1.55 8.76
N VAL A 106 -6.92 2.73 9.18
CA VAL A 106 -7.22 3.86 8.31
C VAL A 106 -6.23 4.97 8.61
N TYR A 107 -5.69 5.56 7.55
CA TYR A 107 -4.82 6.71 7.61
C TYR A 107 -5.40 7.80 6.71
N VAL A 108 -5.57 9.00 7.25
CA VAL A 108 -6.09 10.18 6.56
C VAL A 108 -4.99 11.23 6.57
N HIS A 109 -4.56 11.68 5.40
CA HIS A 109 -3.41 12.60 5.25
C HIS A 109 -2.11 12.14 5.96
N GLY A 110 -1.91 10.82 6.11
CA GLY A 110 -0.78 10.27 6.86
C GLY A 110 -1.04 10.05 8.35
N ASP A 111 -2.10 10.65 8.92
CA ASP A 111 -2.46 10.49 10.31
C ASP A 111 -3.35 9.26 10.51
N ARG A 112 -2.98 8.40 11.47
CA ARG A 112 -3.76 7.21 11.82
C ARG A 112 -5.08 7.63 12.45
N GLN A 113 -6.18 7.28 11.81
CA GLN A 113 -7.52 7.39 12.36
C GLN A 113 -7.89 6.07 13.04
N ASP A 114 -8.11 6.10 14.35
CA ASP A 114 -8.60 4.93 15.06
C ASP A 114 -10.09 4.73 14.77
N VAL A 115 -10.41 3.64 14.07
CA VAL A 115 -11.77 3.18 13.76
C VAL A 115 -12.04 1.81 14.37
N SER A 116 -11.08 1.22 15.09
CA SER A 116 -11.14 -0.18 15.53
C SER A 116 -12.29 -0.47 16.51
N GLY A 117 -12.73 0.54 17.26
CA GLY A 117 -13.85 0.47 18.20
C GLY A 117 -15.22 0.77 17.61
N GLU A 118 -15.31 1.10 16.32
CA GLU A 118 -16.55 1.49 15.67
C GLU A 118 -17.41 0.29 15.27
N ASN A 119 -18.70 0.53 15.06
CA ASN A 119 -19.65 -0.51 14.65
C ASN A 119 -19.45 -0.92 13.18
N PRO A 120 -19.77 -2.17 12.81
CA PRO A 120 -19.79 -2.60 11.42
C PRO A 120 -20.64 -1.68 10.53
N GLY A 121 -20.12 -1.33 9.36
CA GLY A 121 -20.74 -0.35 8.47
C GLY A 121 -20.50 1.11 8.85
N TYR A 122 -19.49 1.39 9.68
CA TYR A 122 -19.10 2.76 10.03
C TYR A 122 -18.77 3.56 8.78
N SER A 123 -19.32 4.77 8.70
CA SER A 123 -19.07 5.69 7.60
C SER A 123 -18.52 7.00 8.12
N PHE A 124 -17.50 7.53 7.45
CA PHE A 124 -16.93 8.84 7.74
C PHE A 124 -16.59 9.57 6.44
N THR A 125 -16.35 10.86 6.59
CA THR A 125 -16.02 11.75 5.48
C THR A 125 -14.59 12.21 5.63
N VAL A 126 -13.85 12.18 4.53
CA VAL A 126 -12.47 12.65 4.42
C VAL A 126 -12.47 13.89 3.54
N GLU A 127 -11.94 14.98 4.07
CA GLU A 127 -11.74 16.22 3.31
C GLU A 127 -10.42 16.14 2.52
N PRO A 128 -10.28 16.89 1.40
CA PRO A 128 -9.05 16.93 0.64
C PRO A 128 -7.90 17.63 1.38
#